data_AF-A0A926JTR9-F1
#
_entry.id   AF-A0A926JTR9-F1
#
_cell.length_a   1.000
_cell.length_b   1.000
_cell.length_c   1.000
_cell.angle_alpha   90.00
_cell.angle_beta   90.00
_cell.angle_gamma   90.00
#
_symmetry.space_group_name_H-M   'P 1'
#
loop_
_entity.id
_entity.type
_entity.pdbx_description
1 polymer ?
#
loop_
_entity_poly.entity_id
_entity_poly.type
_entity_poly.pdbx_seq_one_letter_code
_entity_poly.pdbx_strand_id
1 'polypeptide(L)'
;MKFQIPIPLPSSLNRKELEIFHSLNQETYGLELARKVAGKLKQHPTRLNENGYYVGGGGLYHSHRDYCGIGLYFFEGKFTLGEVNDAMGPCPVLITFDEEEEFVEWLANQSDQSMSLMVRNDHLPFNFNNQTITKIRLEYFLEEEYDPVWNSYGAYVKKRKINE
;
A
#
# COMPACT_ATOMS: atom_id res chain seq x y z
N MET A 1 16.22 4.19 5.66
CA MET A 1 14.80 4.26 6.08
C MET A 1 14.53 5.34 7.13
N LYS A 2 13.55 6.24 6.90
CA LYS A 2 13.04 7.18 7.93
C LYS A 2 11.56 6.87 8.23
N PHE A 3 11.27 6.37 9.42
CA PHE A 3 9.88 6.21 9.90
C PHE A 3 9.41 7.52 10.52
N GLN A 4 8.25 8.02 10.09
CA GLN A 4 7.67 9.22 10.68
C GLN A 4 6.49 8.92 11.62
N ILE A 5 6.02 7.67 11.70
CA ILE A 5 4.80 7.31 12.46
C ILE A 5 5.04 6.09 13.34
N PRO A 6 4.57 6.10 14.60
CA PRO A 6 4.54 4.92 15.45
C PRO A 6 3.52 3.90 14.90
N ILE A 7 4.00 2.70 14.58
CA ILE A 7 3.12 1.55 14.31
C ILE A 7 2.36 1.25 15.61
N PRO A 8 1.02 1.21 15.64
CA PRO A 8 0.26 0.84 16.82
C PRO A 8 0.63 -0.57 17.26
N LEU A 9 0.73 -0.75 18.57
CA LEU A 9 0.85 -2.09 19.15
C LEU A 9 -0.51 -2.79 19.02
N PRO A 10 -0.55 -4.12 18.78
CA PRO A 10 -1.81 -4.87 18.78
C PRO A 10 -2.68 -4.66 20.03
N SER A 11 -2.06 -4.28 21.15
CA SER A 11 -2.74 -3.94 22.41
C SER A 11 -3.62 -2.69 22.34
N SER A 12 -3.50 -1.85 21.31
CA SER A 12 -4.39 -0.69 21.11
C SER A 12 -5.67 -1.03 20.33
N LEU A 13 -5.78 -2.25 19.78
CA LEU A 13 -6.95 -2.69 19.03
C LEU A 13 -8.10 -3.06 19.97
N ASN A 14 -9.32 -2.72 19.59
CA ASN A 14 -10.51 -3.25 20.25
C ASN A 14 -10.70 -4.74 19.91
N ARG A 15 -11.60 -5.43 20.64
CA ARG A 15 -11.81 -6.87 20.47
C ARG A 15 -12.10 -7.29 19.01
N LYS A 16 -12.95 -6.55 18.29
CA LYS A 16 -13.30 -6.89 16.89
C LYS A 16 -12.12 -6.68 15.96
N GLU A 17 -11.38 -5.60 16.15
CA GLU A 17 -10.16 -5.32 15.38
C GLU A 17 -9.09 -6.39 15.62
N LEU A 18 -8.95 -6.85 16.87
CA LEU A 18 -8.02 -7.91 17.22
C LEU A 18 -8.42 -9.27 16.60
N GLU A 19 -9.72 -9.59 16.59
CA GLU A 19 -10.24 -10.77 15.90
C GLU A 19 -9.93 -10.72 14.39
N ILE A 20 -10.12 -9.56 13.75
CA ILE A 20 -9.74 -9.35 12.34
C ILE A 20 -8.22 -9.50 12.19
N PHE A 21 -7.42 -8.81 13.01
CA PHE A 21 -5.95 -8.86 12.97
C PHE A 21 -5.41 -10.29 12.99
N HIS A 22 -5.90 -11.13 13.91
CA HIS A 22 -5.48 -12.52 14.02
C HIS A 22 -5.94 -13.40 12.84
N SER A 23 -6.99 -13.00 12.12
CA SER A 23 -7.48 -13.71 10.93
C SER A 23 -6.69 -13.38 9.66
N LEU A 24 -5.90 -12.29 9.65
CA LEU A 24 -5.11 -11.86 8.49
C LEU A 24 -3.92 -12.78 8.24
N ASN A 25 -3.52 -12.87 6.96
CA ASN A 25 -2.37 -13.68 6.56
C ASN A 25 -1.06 -13.16 7.17
N GLN A 26 -0.30 -14.07 7.78
CA GLN A 26 0.97 -13.78 8.44
C GLN A 26 2.18 -14.16 7.56
N GLU A 27 1.95 -14.85 6.44
CA GLU A 27 3.00 -15.16 5.48
C GLU A 27 3.61 -13.87 4.95
N THR A 28 4.93 -13.76 5.05
CA THR A 28 5.68 -12.64 4.50
C THR A 28 5.56 -12.61 2.98
N TYR A 29 5.52 -11.42 2.38
CA TYR A 29 5.42 -11.26 0.93
C TYR A 29 6.60 -11.88 0.18
N GLY A 30 7.79 -11.87 0.79
CA GLY A 30 9.00 -12.47 0.22
C GLY A 30 9.72 -11.56 -0.78
N LEU A 31 11.01 -11.84 -0.97
CA LEU A 31 11.92 -11.00 -1.75
C LEU A 31 11.56 -10.92 -3.23
N GLU A 32 11.08 -12.01 -3.83
CA GLU A 32 10.74 -12.04 -5.25
C GLU A 32 9.60 -11.08 -5.58
N LEU A 33 8.50 -11.16 -4.82
CA LEU A 33 7.34 -10.28 -5.01
C LEU A 33 7.72 -8.82 -4.76
N ALA A 34 8.46 -8.54 -3.69
CA ALA A 34 8.91 -7.21 -3.35
C ALA A 34 9.78 -6.57 -4.46
N ARG A 35 10.72 -7.32 -5.05
CA ARG A 35 11.56 -6.85 -6.16
C ARG A 35 10.75 -6.51 -7.41
N LYS A 36 9.79 -7.37 -7.79
CA LYS A 36 8.92 -7.10 -8.95
C LYS A 36 8.12 -5.82 -8.76
N VAL A 37 7.58 -5.61 -7.55
CA VAL A 37 6.84 -4.40 -7.18
C VAL A 37 7.75 -3.18 -7.25
N ALA A 38 8.96 -3.25 -6.71
CA ALA A 38 9.94 -2.17 -6.77
C ALA A 38 10.28 -1.77 -8.22
N GLY A 39 10.52 -2.77 -9.08
CA GLY A 39 10.78 -2.57 -10.49
C GLY A 39 9.63 -1.84 -11.20
N LYS A 40 8.38 -2.27 -10.98
CA LYS A 40 7.21 -1.64 -11.62
C LYS A 40 6.96 -0.22 -11.12
N LEU A 41 7.13 0.04 -9.82
CA LEU A 41 7.05 1.40 -9.25
C LEU A 41 8.04 2.36 -9.92
N LYS A 42 9.30 1.92 -10.12
CA LYS A 42 10.34 2.75 -10.78
C LYS A 42 10.07 3.03 -12.25
N GLN A 43 9.44 2.09 -12.96
CA GLN A 43 9.08 2.27 -14.38
C GLN A 43 8.01 3.36 -14.56
N HIS A 44 7.18 3.58 -13.53
CA HIS A 44 6.08 4.52 -13.58
C HIS A 44 6.10 5.48 -12.37
N PRO A 45 7.09 6.38 -12.28
CA PRO A 45 7.23 7.29 -11.15
C PRO A 45 6.00 8.21 -11.00
N THR A 46 5.57 8.40 -9.76
CA THR A 46 4.64 9.47 -9.39
C THR A 46 5.40 10.80 -9.35
N ARG A 47 4.76 11.88 -9.83
CA ARG A 47 5.35 13.22 -9.91
C ARG A 47 4.31 14.27 -9.53
N LEU A 48 4.75 15.50 -9.33
CA LEU A 48 3.85 16.66 -9.26
C LEU A 48 3.80 17.34 -10.63
N ASN A 49 2.63 17.83 -11.03
CA ASN A 49 2.52 18.77 -12.14
C ASN A 49 2.81 20.21 -11.67
N GLU A 50 2.79 21.16 -12.60
CA GLU A 50 3.04 22.59 -12.35
C GLU A 50 2.10 23.21 -11.29
N ASN A 51 0.92 22.64 -11.10
CA ASN A 51 -0.08 23.08 -10.14
C ASN A 51 0.02 22.36 -8.80
N GLY A 52 1.04 21.51 -8.59
CA GLY A 52 1.24 20.77 -7.35
C GLY A 52 0.30 19.58 -7.16
N TYR A 53 -0.37 19.11 -8.23
CA TYR A 53 -1.15 17.88 -8.17
C TYR A 53 -0.28 16.68 -8.53
N TYR A 54 -0.48 15.57 -7.81
CA TYR A 54 0.13 14.30 -8.18
C TYR A 54 -0.29 13.90 -9.60
N VAL A 55 0.64 13.34 -10.37
CA VAL A 55 0.41 12.84 -11.73
C VAL A 55 1.29 11.63 -11.95
N GLY A 56 0.82 10.70 -12.78
CA GLY A 56 1.46 9.40 -13.01
C GLY A 56 0.66 8.26 -12.38
N GLY A 57 0.33 7.24 -13.19
CA GLY A 57 -0.53 6.12 -12.80
C GLY A 57 0.20 4.93 -12.17
N GLY A 58 1.48 5.08 -11.80
CA GLY A 58 2.33 3.94 -11.46
C GLY A 58 2.37 3.52 -10.00
N GLY A 59 1.65 4.21 -9.12
CA GLY A 59 1.54 3.81 -7.73
C GLY A 59 0.61 2.61 -7.54
N LEU A 60 0.86 1.80 -6.51
CA LEU A 60 -0.10 0.83 -6.01
C LEU A 60 -0.98 1.54 -4.98
N TYR A 61 -2.24 1.80 -5.33
CA TYR A 61 -3.23 2.36 -4.40
C TYR A 61 -4.65 2.01 -4.86
N HIS A 62 -5.65 2.37 -4.06
CA HIS A 62 -7.03 2.39 -4.51
C HIS A 62 -7.43 3.82 -4.86
N SER A 63 -7.81 4.04 -6.11
CA SER A 63 -8.27 5.33 -6.61
C SER A 63 -9.75 5.50 -6.25
N HIS A 64 -10.02 6.17 -5.13
CA HIS A 64 -11.38 6.55 -4.72
C HIS A 64 -11.35 7.91 -4.00
N ARG A 65 -12.38 8.73 -4.22
CA ARG A 65 -12.47 10.08 -3.64
C ARG A 65 -12.73 10.05 -2.13
N ASP A 66 -13.69 9.23 -1.70
CA ASP A 66 -14.19 9.24 -0.31
C ASP A 66 -13.61 8.16 0.61
N TYR A 67 -12.77 7.25 0.07
CA TYR A 67 -12.22 6.13 0.83
C TYR A 67 -10.73 6.02 0.56
N CYS A 68 -9.96 6.36 1.58
CA CYS A 68 -8.55 6.65 1.49
C CYS A 68 -7.79 5.69 2.42
N GLY A 69 -6.81 4.98 1.87
CA GLY A 69 -5.93 4.05 2.58
C GLY A 69 -4.47 4.37 2.31
N ILE A 70 -3.61 3.36 2.41
CA ILE A 70 -2.19 3.50 2.07
C ILE A 70 -1.90 3.06 0.64
N GLY A 71 -0.89 3.69 0.05
CA GLY A 71 -0.34 3.33 -1.24
C GLY A 71 1.18 3.26 -1.25
N LEU A 72 1.72 2.54 -2.23
CA LEU A 72 3.14 2.48 -2.53
C LEU A 72 3.44 3.26 -3.81
N TYR A 73 4.50 4.07 -3.78
CA TYR A 73 4.86 4.98 -4.85
C TYR A 73 6.37 5.02 -5.03
N PHE A 74 6.82 5.34 -6.24
CA PHE A 74 8.16 5.88 -6.46
C PHE A 74 8.02 7.38 -6.75
N PHE A 75 8.43 8.21 -5.80
CA PHE A 75 8.17 9.65 -5.79
C PHE A 75 9.46 10.39 -5.41
N GLU A 76 9.81 11.44 -6.14
CA GLU A 76 11.04 12.23 -5.93
C GLU A 76 12.33 11.38 -5.82
N GLY A 77 12.40 10.29 -6.61
CA GLY A 77 13.55 9.38 -6.63
C GLY A 77 13.59 8.38 -5.47
N LYS A 78 12.53 8.28 -4.67
CA LYS A 78 12.47 7.44 -3.47
C LYS A 78 11.27 6.51 -3.50
N PHE A 79 11.43 5.33 -2.91
CA PHE A 79 10.28 4.48 -2.60
C PHE A 79 9.55 5.04 -1.39
N THR A 80 8.24 5.16 -1.52
CA THR A 80 7.41 5.90 -0.56
C THR A 80 6.16 5.10 -0.23
N LEU A 81 5.93 4.87 1.07
CA LEU A 81 4.62 4.52 1.60
C LEU A 81 3.95 5.81 2.04
N GLY A 82 2.76 6.08 1.53
CA GLY A 82 2.02 7.31 1.82
C GLY A 82 0.52 7.06 1.88
N GLU A 83 -0.20 8.02 2.43
CA GLU A 83 -1.65 8.02 2.33
C GLU A 83 -2.10 8.35 0.91
N VAL A 84 -3.23 7.77 0.54
CA VAL A 84 -4.03 8.15 -0.60
C VAL A 84 -5.05 9.16 -0.09
N ASN A 85 -5.20 10.31 -0.71
CA ASN A 85 -6.18 11.34 -0.42
C ASN A 85 -6.79 11.84 -1.73
N ASP A 86 -8.13 11.83 -1.83
CA ASP A 86 -8.86 12.19 -3.05
C ASP A 86 -8.36 11.44 -4.30
N ALA A 87 -8.09 10.13 -4.16
CA ALA A 87 -7.49 9.27 -5.18
C ALA A 87 -6.04 9.60 -5.59
N MET A 88 -5.34 10.43 -4.81
CA MET A 88 -3.99 10.91 -5.10
C MET A 88 -3.05 10.65 -3.91
N GLY A 89 -1.73 10.63 -4.10
CA GLY A 89 -0.76 10.49 -3.01
C GLY A 89 0.66 10.59 -3.56
N PRO A 90 1.71 10.45 -2.74
CA PRO A 90 1.71 10.02 -1.33
C PRO A 90 1.70 11.19 -0.33
N CYS A 91 0.54 11.68 0.11
CA CYS A 91 0.48 12.74 1.13
C CYS A 91 -0.56 12.44 2.18
N PRO A 92 -0.22 12.45 3.48
CA PRO A 92 1.13 12.55 4.02
C PRO A 92 1.99 11.32 3.68
N VAL A 93 3.30 11.55 3.65
CA VAL A 93 4.31 10.50 3.53
C VAL A 93 4.47 9.81 4.89
N LEU A 94 4.42 8.47 4.92
CA LEU A 94 4.56 7.68 6.13
C LEU A 94 5.99 7.15 6.30
N ILE A 95 6.55 6.61 5.22
CA ILE A 95 7.89 5.99 5.17
C ILE A 95 8.53 6.27 3.82
N THR A 96 9.83 6.56 3.83
CA THR A 96 10.65 6.64 2.60
C THR A 96 11.89 5.77 2.68
N PHE A 97 12.28 5.24 1.53
CA PHE A 97 13.52 4.50 1.29
C PHE A 97 14.27 5.15 0.14
N ASP A 98 15.54 5.48 0.39
CA ASP A 98 16.41 6.11 -0.61
C ASP A 98 16.92 5.05 -1.60
N GLU A 99 17.18 3.83 -1.11
CA GLU A 99 17.70 2.71 -1.91
C GLU A 99 16.64 1.64 -2.17
N GLU A 100 16.73 0.99 -3.33
CA GLU A 100 15.81 -0.08 -3.74
C GLU A 100 15.91 -1.30 -2.84
N GLU A 101 17.13 -1.69 -2.46
CA GLU A 101 17.38 -2.82 -1.59
C GLU A 101 16.73 -2.63 -0.21
N GLU A 102 16.80 -1.42 0.37
CA GLU A 102 16.14 -1.13 1.65
C GLU A 102 14.61 -1.29 1.54
N PHE A 103 14.03 -0.79 0.46
CA PHE A 103 12.59 -0.92 0.21
C PHE A 103 12.19 -2.39 0.02
N VAL A 104 12.95 -3.12 -0.79
CA VAL A 104 12.70 -4.54 -1.09
C VAL A 104 12.79 -5.37 0.18
N GLU A 105 13.85 -5.19 0.98
CA GLU A 105 14.01 -5.91 2.25
C GLU A 105 12.88 -5.59 3.22
N TRP A 106 12.49 -4.32 3.33
CA TRP A 106 11.38 -3.91 4.18
C TRP A 106 10.06 -4.56 3.73
N LEU A 107 9.70 -4.44 2.45
CA LEU A 107 8.43 -4.93 1.91
C LEU A 107 8.38 -6.45 1.95
N ALA A 108 9.49 -7.14 1.65
CA ALA A 108 9.57 -8.60 1.69
C ALA A 108 9.25 -9.17 3.07
N ASN A 109 9.57 -8.45 4.14
CA ASN A 109 9.30 -8.83 5.53
C ASN A 109 7.90 -8.40 6.03
N GLN A 110 7.10 -7.73 5.21
CA GLN A 110 5.71 -7.41 5.55
C GLN A 110 4.76 -8.56 5.23
N SER A 111 3.60 -8.55 5.88
CA SER A 111 2.46 -9.44 5.65
C SER A 111 1.15 -8.63 5.64
N ASP A 112 0.05 -9.25 5.22
CA ASP A 112 -1.28 -8.60 5.29
C ASP A 112 -1.58 -8.14 6.73
N GLN A 113 -1.16 -8.97 7.70
CA GLN A 113 -1.29 -8.66 9.11
C GLN A 113 -0.42 -7.46 9.53
N SER A 114 0.88 -7.41 9.20
CA SER A 114 1.73 -6.28 9.61
C SER A 114 1.31 -4.97 8.95
N MET A 115 0.89 -5.02 7.68
CA MET A 115 0.41 -3.85 6.94
C MET A 115 -0.93 -3.33 7.46
N SER A 116 -1.77 -4.19 8.07
CA SER A 116 -3.04 -3.77 8.68
C SER A 116 -2.88 -2.76 9.83
N LEU A 117 -1.68 -2.73 10.43
CA LEU A 117 -1.31 -1.81 11.51
C LEU A 117 -0.70 -0.50 11.01
N MET A 118 -0.44 -0.33 9.72
CA MET A 118 0.16 0.90 9.19
C MET A 118 -0.89 2.02 9.11
N VAL A 119 -1.22 2.60 10.28
CA VAL A 119 -2.25 3.64 10.46
C VAL A 119 -1.67 4.86 11.20
N ARG A 120 -2.23 6.06 10.92
CA ARG A 120 -2.02 7.25 11.73
C ARG A 120 -2.99 7.31 12.90
N ASN A 121 -2.48 7.66 14.08
CA ASN A 121 -3.22 7.64 15.35
C ASN A 121 -3.86 8.99 15.72
N ASP A 122 -3.60 10.06 14.95
CA ASP A 122 -3.83 11.43 15.39
C ASP A 122 -5.07 12.11 14.79
N HIS A 123 -5.53 11.78 13.58
CA HIS A 123 -6.77 12.35 13.01
C HIS A 123 -7.45 11.34 12.04
N LEU A 124 -8.76 11.11 12.20
CA LEU A 124 -9.55 10.14 11.41
C LEU A 124 -9.51 10.40 9.88
N PRO A 125 -9.62 9.36 9.02
CA PRO A 125 -9.88 7.95 9.33
C PRO A 125 -8.89 6.99 8.66
N PHE A 126 -7.71 6.78 9.24
CA PHE A 126 -7.11 5.45 9.11
C PHE A 126 -7.76 4.52 10.11
N ASN A 127 -8.85 3.91 9.68
CA ASN A 127 -9.39 2.77 10.41
C ASN A 127 -8.42 1.61 10.24
N PHE A 128 -8.16 0.89 11.32
CA PHE A 128 -7.42 -0.37 11.30
C PHE A 128 -7.83 -1.22 10.07
N ASN A 129 -6.85 -1.74 9.34
CA ASN A 129 -7.05 -2.59 8.17
C ASN A 129 -7.84 -1.94 6.99
N ASN A 130 -7.93 -0.61 6.92
CA ASN A 130 -8.57 0.08 5.80
C ASN A 130 -7.63 0.20 4.60
N GLN A 131 -8.00 -0.44 3.47
CA GLN A 131 -7.31 -0.33 2.19
C GLN A 131 -5.77 -0.47 2.30
N THR A 132 -5.33 -1.46 3.07
CA THR A 132 -3.91 -1.74 3.32
C THR A 132 -3.28 -2.50 2.17
N ILE A 133 -1.95 -2.46 2.09
CA ILE A 133 -1.21 -3.24 1.11
C ILE A 133 -1.33 -4.71 1.51
N THR A 134 -1.83 -5.56 0.62
CA THR A 134 -1.97 -7.01 0.83
C THR A 134 -1.26 -7.77 -0.28
N LYS A 135 -0.96 -9.06 -0.06
CA LYS A 135 -0.31 -9.93 -1.06
C LYS A 135 -1.08 -9.94 -2.39
N ILE A 136 -2.40 -10.09 -2.34
CA ILE A 136 -3.26 -10.07 -3.54
C ILE A 136 -3.23 -8.71 -4.27
N ARG A 137 -3.07 -7.60 -3.54
CA ARG A 137 -2.93 -6.27 -4.16
C ARG A 137 -1.57 -6.09 -4.81
N LEU A 138 -0.51 -6.61 -4.20
CA LEU A 138 0.83 -6.63 -4.81
C LEU A 138 0.83 -7.47 -6.09
N GLU A 139 0.19 -8.63 -6.07
CA GLU A 139 0.05 -9.48 -7.25
C GLU A 139 -0.79 -8.79 -8.34
N TYR A 140 -1.95 -8.22 -7.98
CA TYR A 140 -2.77 -7.46 -8.92
C TYR A 140 -2.02 -6.27 -9.52
N PHE A 141 -1.23 -5.57 -8.71
CA PHE A 141 -0.40 -4.47 -9.18
C PHE A 141 0.58 -4.90 -10.26
N LEU A 142 1.03 -6.15 -10.28
CA LEU A 142 1.97 -6.63 -11.30
C LEU A 142 1.31 -6.98 -12.63
N GLU A 143 -0.01 -7.13 -12.68
CA GLU A 143 -0.75 -7.39 -13.93
C GLU A 143 -0.57 -6.26 -14.94
N GLU A 144 -0.51 -6.59 -16.24
CA GLU A 144 -0.38 -5.59 -17.31
C GLU A 144 -1.57 -4.61 -17.33
N GLU A 145 -2.77 -5.14 -17.10
CA GLU A 145 -4.03 -4.38 -17.06
C GLU A 145 -4.35 -3.81 -15.66
N TYR A 146 -3.32 -3.57 -14.83
CA TYR A 146 -3.53 -2.98 -13.52
C TYR A 146 -4.25 -1.63 -13.63
N ASP A 147 -5.29 -1.47 -12.82
CA ASP A 147 -6.05 -0.24 -12.66
C ASP A 147 -6.33 -0.03 -11.15
N PRO A 148 -5.96 1.12 -10.57
CA PRO A 148 -6.17 1.39 -9.15
C PRO A 148 -7.65 1.51 -8.75
N VAL A 149 -8.58 1.57 -9.71
CA VAL A 149 -10.02 1.70 -9.43
C VAL A 149 -10.59 0.42 -8.80
N TRP A 150 -11.47 0.60 -7.80
CA TRP A 150 -12.08 -0.48 -7.02
C TRP A 150 -12.78 -1.55 -7.86
N ASN A 151 -13.50 -1.14 -8.91
CA ASN A 151 -14.24 -2.07 -9.77
C ASN A 151 -13.32 -3.03 -10.52
N SER A 152 -12.18 -2.53 -11.01
CA SER A 152 -11.16 -3.30 -11.72
C SER A 152 -10.51 -4.32 -10.78
N TYR A 153 -10.17 -3.89 -9.56
CA TYR A 153 -9.73 -4.80 -8.50
C TYR A 153 -10.79 -5.86 -8.15
N GLY A 154 -12.06 -5.47 -7.98
CA GLY A 154 -13.15 -6.39 -7.68
C GLY A 154 -13.36 -7.45 -8.78
N ALA A 155 -13.18 -7.07 -10.05
CA ALA A 155 -13.21 -8.00 -11.16
C ALA A 155 -12.04 -8.99 -11.11
N TYR A 156 -10.82 -8.51 -10.82
CA TYR A 156 -9.63 -9.35 -10.65
C TYR A 156 -9.82 -10.41 -9.55
N VAL A 157 -10.27 -9.99 -8.36
CA VAL A 157 -10.50 -10.92 -7.23
C VAL A 157 -11.56 -11.96 -7.57
N LYS A 158 -12.65 -11.59 -8.24
CA LYS A 158 -13.69 -12.54 -8.68
C LYS A 158 -13.14 -13.56 -9.67
N LYS A 159 -12.36 -13.12 -10.66
CA LYS A 159 -11.74 -13.99 -11.66
C LYS A 159 -10.83 -15.03 -11.00
N ARG A 160 -10.03 -14.63 -10.01
CA ARG A 160 -9.14 -15.54 -9.28
C ARG A 160 -9.89 -16.62 -8.51
N LYS A 161 -10.96 -16.24 -7.79
CA LYS A 161 -11.82 -17.19 -7.06
C LYS A 161 -12.56 -18.20 -7.93
N ILE A 162 -12.75 -17.92 -9.21
CA ILE A 162 -13.35 -18.87 -10.17
C ILE A 162 -12.32 -19.92 -10.62
N ASN A 163 -11.03 -19.59 -10.54
CA ASN A 163 -9.92 -20.42 -11.02
C ASN A 163 -9.19 -21.20 -9.91
N GLU A 164 -9.62 -21.04 -8.65
CA GLU A 164 -9.17 -21.79 -7.46
C GLU A 164 -10.17 -22.92 -7.14
#